data_AF-A0A9D8MXH3-F1
#
_entry.id   AF-A0A9D8MXH3-F1
#
_cell.length_a   1.000
_cell.length_b   1.000
_cell.length_c   1.000
_cell.angle_alpha   90.00
_cell.angle_beta   90.00
_cell.angle_gamma   90.00
#
_symmetry.space_group_name_H-M   'P 1'
#
loop_
_entity.id
_entity.type
_entity.pdbx_description
1 polymer ?
#
loop_
_entity_poly.entity_id
_entity_poly.type
_entity_poly.pdbx_seq_one_letter_code
_entity_poly.pdbx_strand_id
1 'polypeptide(L)'
;MSRAIEFLEAHQSPTPSRWREDAQWRRDNEYWLKYSRFITLQVMRAMDEQSVTQVELAKRMGCTQQYVSNLLKGSSNMTLETIARLENALNIDLVKSALTYVSGYSVSPSRPQYLNDSAGEELDPDIKTSD
;
A
#
# COMPACT_ATOMS: atom_id res chain seq x y z
N MET A 1 -20.31 25.07 -23.90
CA MET A 1 -19.78 24.00 -23.04
C MET A 1 -20.96 23.29 -22.37
N SER A 2 -20.81 22.05 -21.92
CA SER A 2 -21.90 21.35 -21.22
C SER A 2 -22.05 21.88 -19.78
N ARG A 3 -23.28 22.13 -19.33
CA ARG A 3 -23.63 22.60 -17.97
C ARG A 3 -22.96 21.82 -16.82
N ALA A 4 -22.66 20.54 -17.06
CA ALA A 4 -21.96 19.68 -16.10
C ALA A 4 -20.49 20.09 -15.89
N ILE A 5 -19.78 20.51 -16.95
CA ILE A 5 -18.37 20.94 -16.86
C ILE A 5 -18.28 22.27 -16.12
N GLU A 6 -19.18 23.22 -16.45
CA GLU A 6 -19.26 24.52 -15.77
C GLU A 6 -19.53 24.38 -14.26
N PHE A 7 -20.40 23.44 -13.89
CA PHE A 7 -20.67 23.13 -12.47
C PHE A 7 -19.42 22.58 -11.76
N LEU A 8 -18.65 21.71 -12.40
CA LEU A 8 -17.43 21.15 -11.82
C LEU A 8 -16.32 22.19 -11.69
N GLU A 9 -16.15 23.05 -12.70
CA GLU A 9 -15.18 24.15 -12.68
C GLU A 9 -15.47 25.15 -11.55
N ALA A 10 -16.74 25.49 -11.34
CA ALA A 10 -17.16 26.39 -10.27
C ALA A 10 -16.92 25.85 -8.85
N HIS A 11 -16.76 24.53 -8.69
CA HIS A 11 -16.61 23.86 -7.38
C HIS A 11 -15.25 23.14 -7.21
N GLN A 12 -14.24 23.50 -8.01
CA GLN A 12 -12.90 22.94 -7.81
C GLN A 12 -12.30 23.41 -6.49
N SER A 13 -11.59 22.51 -5.80
CA SER A 13 -10.86 22.88 -4.59
C SER A 13 -9.73 23.85 -4.95
N PRO A 14 -9.49 24.88 -4.12
CA PRO A 14 -8.40 25.83 -4.35
C PRO A 14 -7.02 25.17 -4.27
N THR A 15 -6.93 23.98 -3.66
CA THR A 15 -5.71 23.17 -3.63
C THR A 15 -5.89 21.96 -4.56
N PRO A 16 -5.04 21.80 -5.60
CA PRO A 16 -5.08 20.61 -6.44
C PRO A 16 -4.66 19.37 -5.67
N SER A 17 -5.35 18.27 -5.89
CA SER A 17 -5.05 16.97 -5.28
C SER A 17 -3.74 16.39 -5.81
N ARG A 18 -2.92 15.79 -4.93
CA ARG A 18 -1.65 15.14 -5.28
C ARG A 18 -1.77 13.67 -5.66
N TRP A 19 -2.95 13.23 -6.12
CA TRP A 19 -3.23 11.80 -6.29
C TRP A 19 -2.36 11.16 -7.37
N ARG A 20 -1.97 11.93 -8.42
CA ARG A 20 -1.13 11.43 -9.50
C ARG A 20 0.29 11.17 -9.01
N GLU A 21 0.84 12.12 -8.27
CA GLU A 21 2.16 12.01 -7.65
C GLU A 21 2.18 10.85 -6.64
N ASP A 22 1.16 10.76 -5.78
CA ASP A 22 1.06 9.67 -4.80
C ASP A 22 0.90 8.30 -5.49
N ALA A 23 0.15 8.23 -6.59
CA ALA A 23 -0.01 6.99 -7.35
C ALA A 23 1.31 6.58 -8.01
N GLN A 24 2.06 7.52 -8.57
CA GLN A 24 3.37 7.25 -9.16
C GLN A 24 4.36 6.77 -8.09
N TRP A 25 4.43 7.46 -6.94
CA TRP A 25 5.27 7.06 -5.82
C TRP A 25 4.97 5.63 -5.37
N ARG A 26 3.69 5.22 -5.30
CA ARG A 26 3.32 3.83 -4.95
C ARG A 26 3.79 2.80 -5.96
N ARG A 27 3.84 3.14 -7.27
CA ARG A 27 4.37 2.26 -8.32
C ARG A 27 5.88 2.14 -8.19
N ASP A 28 6.57 3.27 -8.05
CA ASP A 28 8.03 3.30 -7.95
C ASP A 28 8.54 2.56 -6.69
N ASN A 29 7.73 2.56 -5.62
CA ASN A 29 8.03 1.95 -4.33
C ASN A 29 7.29 0.62 -4.08
N GLU A 30 6.72 0.01 -5.13
CA GLU A 30 5.78 -1.10 -5.01
C GLU A 30 6.35 -2.27 -4.19
N TYR A 31 7.62 -2.62 -4.42
CA TYR A 31 8.25 -3.77 -3.79
C TYR A 31 8.28 -3.67 -2.27
N TRP A 32 8.96 -2.67 -1.70
CA TRP A 32 9.04 -2.54 -0.24
C TRP A 32 7.68 -2.21 0.40
N LEU A 33 6.80 -1.51 -0.32
CA LEU A 33 5.43 -1.24 0.14
C LEU A 33 4.59 -2.52 0.26
N LYS A 34 4.81 -3.53 -0.60
CA LYS A 34 4.14 -4.84 -0.43
C LYS A 34 4.51 -5.48 0.91
N TYR A 35 5.79 -5.47 1.29
CA TYR A 35 6.23 -6.00 2.57
C TYR A 35 5.69 -5.19 3.75
N SER A 36 5.75 -3.85 3.67
CA SER A 36 5.24 -2.97 4.72
C SER A 36 3.76 -3.24 4.99
N ARG A 37 2.92 -3.29 3.93
CA ARG A 37 1.50 -3.63 4.05
C ARG A 37 1.28 -5.04 4.61
N PHE A 38 2.03 -6.03 4.15
CA PHE A 38 1.91 -7.40 4.65
C PHE A 38 2.19 -7.45 6.16
N ILE A 39 3.30 -6.87 6.61
CA ILE A 39 3.67 -6.81 8.03
C ILE A 39 2.57 -6.10 8.83
N THR A 40 2.11 -4.94 8.35
CA THR A 40 1.01 -4.20 8.98
C THR A 40 -0.26 -5.06 9.13
N LEU A 41 -0.65 -5.82 8.12
CA LEU A 41 -1.80 -6.72 8.20
C LEU A 41 -1.61 -7.84 9.23
N GLN A 42 -0.41 -8.42 9.33
CA GLN A 42 -0.11 -9.43 10.36
C GLN A 42 -0.17 -8.84 11.77
N VAL A 43 0.37 -7.62 11.94
CA VAL A 43 0.31 -6.90 13.22
C VAL A 43 -1.15 -6.61 13.60
N MET A 44 -1.97 -6.09 12.68
CA MET A 44 -3.39 -5.80 12.97
C MET A 44 -4.15 -7.08 13.31
N ARG A 45 -3.90 -8.17 12.58
CA ARG A 45 -4.51 -9.47 12.88
C ARG A 45 -4.13 -9.97 14.28
N ALA A 46 -2.84 -9.92 14.64
CA ALA A 46 -2.39 -10.32 15.96
C ALA A 46 -2.96 -9.43 17.08
N MET A 47 -3.11 -8.14 16.81
CA MET A 47 -3.80 -7.22 17.73
C MET A 47 -5.25 -7.62 17.96
N ASP A 48 -5.99 -7.96 16.90
CA ASP A 48 -7.39 -8.40 17.00
C ASP A 48 -7.49 -9.73 17.77
N GLU A 49 -6.66 -10.72 17.42
CA GLU A 49 -6.63 -12.04 18.06
C GLU A 49 -6.30 -11.97 19.56
N GLN A 50 -5.47 -10.99 19.96
CA GLN A 50 -5.07 -10.79 21.35
C GLN A 50 -5.88 -9.69 22.08
N SER A 51 -6.84 -9.06 21.41
CA SER A 51 -7.58 -7.89 21.93
C SER A 51 -6.66 -6.75 22.41
N VAL A 52 -5.57 -6.51 21.68
CA VAL A 52 -4.57 -5.48 21.98
C VAL A 52 -4.89 -4.20 21.22
N THR A 53 -5.04 -3.09 21.94
CA THR A 53 -5.25 -1.77 21.31
C THR A 53 -3.93 -1.15 20.84
N GLN A 54 -4.00 -0.14 19.96
CA GLN A 54 -2.80 0.61 19.55
C GLN A 54 -2.08 1.29 20.73
N VAL A 55 -2.84 1.73 21.74
CA VAL A 55 -2.28 2.32 22.97
C VAL A 55 -1.49 1.27 23.75
N GLU A 56 -2.03 0.06 23.87
CA GLU A 56 -1.38 -1.03 24.58
C GLU A 56 -0.14 -1.53 23.82
N LEU A 57 -0.24 -1.69 22.49
CA LEU A 57 0.91 -2.02 21.67
C LEU A 57 2.04 -0.98 21.80
N ALA A 58 1.70 0.31 21.81
CA ALA A 58 2.67 1.38 21.99
C ALA A 58 3.41 1.27 23.34
N LYS A 59 2.68 0.95 24.42
CA LYS A 59 3.27 0.71 25.75
C LYS A 59 4.23 -0.48 25.72
N ARG A 60 3.82 -1.61 25.12
CA ARG A 60 4.67 -2.82 25.00
C ARG A 60 5.93 -2.57 24.17
N MET A 61 5.84 -1.73 23.14
CA MET A 61 6.97 -1.34 22.30
C MET A 61 7.84 -0.22 22.90
N GLY A 62 7.42 0.40 24.00
CA GLY A 62 8.09 1.56 24.58
C GLY A 62 8.09 2.79 23.66
N CYS A 63 7.03 3.00 22.88
CA CYS A 63 6.92 4.07 21.88
C CYS A 63 5.61 4.85 22.01
N THR A 64 5.39 5.83 21.12
CA THR A 64 4.16 6.64 21.12
C THR A 64 3.03 5.95 20.34
N GLN A 65 1.77 6.17 20.74
CA GLN A 65 0.62 5.69 19.97
C GLN A 65 0.61 6.24 18.53
N GLN A 66 1.03 7.50 18.33
CA GLN A 66 1.14 8.10 17.01
C GLN A 66 2.14 7.35 16.13
N TYR A 67 3.24 6.87 16.71
CA TYR A 67 4.19 6.04 16.00
C TYR A 67 3.57 4.71 15.56
N VAL A 68 2.85 4.03 16.46
CA VAL A 68 2.10 2.80 16.12
C VAL A 68 1.07 3.07 15.02
N SER A 69 0.29 4.15 15.11
CA SER A 69 -0.66 4.56 14.07
C SER A 69 0.01 4.73 12.71
N ASN A 70 1.21 5.32 12.66
CA ASN A 70 1.98 5.45 11.42
C ASN A 70 2.50 4.12 10.88
N LEU A 71 2.92 3.19 11.75
CA LEU A 71 3.30 1.84 11.33
C LEU A 71 2.11 1.09 10.72
N LEU A 72 0.92 1.25 11.31
CA LEU A 72 -0.29 0.58 10.87
C LEU A 72 -0.93 1.17 9.61
N LYS A 73 -0.36 2.25 9.03
CA LYS A 73 -0.75 2.73 7.69
C LYS A 73 -0.19 1.85 6.56
N GLY A 74 0.86 1.06 6.82
CA GLY A 74 1.49 0.19 5.81
C GLY A 74 2.18 0.94 4.66
N SER A 75 2.42 2.25 4.83
CA SER A 75 3.16 3.10 3.90
C SER A 75 4.50 3.56 4.47
N SER A 76 4.88 3.04 5.64
CA SER A 76 6.11 3.40 6.35
C SER A 76 7.22 2.40 6.05
N ASN A 77 8.44 2.91 5.86
CA ASN A 77 9.63 2.07 5.78
C ASN A 77 10.06 1.67 7.20
N MET A 78 9.73 0.45 7.61
CA MET A 78 10.03 -0.05 8.95
C MET A 78 11.45 -0.58 9.02
N THR A 79 12.19 -0.21 10.07
CA THR A 79 13.50 -0.80 10.35
C THR A 79 13.35 -2.22 10.89
N LEU A 80 14.39 -3.04 10.74
CA LEU A 80 14.43 -4.38 11.34
C LEU A 80 14.25 -4.34 12.87
N GLU A 81 14.80 -3.33 13.53
CA GLU A 81 14.59 -3.08 14.97
C GLU A 81 13.10 -2.90 15.30
N THR A 82 12.36 -2.18 14.45
CA THR A 82 10.93 -1.95 14.64
C THR A 82 10.14 -3.23 14.45
N ILE A 83 10.49 -4.04 13.45
CA ILE A 83 9.88 -5.35 13.21
C ILE A 83 10.13 -6.27 14.42
N ALA A 84 11.37 -6.36 14.90
CA ALA A 84 11.71 -7.16 16.08
C ALA A 84 10.96 -6.70 17.35
N ARG A 85 10.76 -5.38 17.53
CA ARG A 85 9.94 -4.87 18.63
C ARG A 85 8.46 -5.27 18.51
N LEU A 86 7.92 -5.29 17.30
CA LEU A 86 6.55 -5.77 17.06
C LEU A 86 6.41 -7.26 17.35
N GLU A 87 7.37 -8.07 16.88
CA GLU A 87 7.44 -9.51 17.14
C GLU A 87 7.45 -9.80 18.64
N ASN A 88 8.31 -9.11 19.40
CA ASN A 88 8.39 -9.26 20.85
C ASN A 88 7.12 -8.77 21.57
N ALA A 89 6.55 -7.64 21.16
CA ALA A 89 5.38 -7.05 21.81
C ALA A 89 4.09 -7.87 21.62
N LEU A 90 3.98 -8.58 20.50
CA LEU A 90 2.83 -9.39 20.13
C LEU A 90 3.12 -10.90 20.17
N ASN A 91 4.35 -11.32 20.46
CA ASN A 91 4.78 -12.72 20.44
C ASN A 91 4.41 -13.43 19.12
N ILE A 92 4.79 -12.82 18.00
CA ILE A 92 4.55 -13.32 16.63
C ILE A 92 5.86 -13.35 15.83
N ASP A 93 5.88 -14.07 14.70
CA ASP A 93 7.01 -14.12 13.77
C ASP A 93 6.63 -13.45 12.44
N LEU A 94 7.05 -12.21 12.28
CA LEU A 94 6.77 -11.35 11.13
C LEU A 94 7.75 -11.62 9.99
N VAL A 95 9.04 -11.77 10.30
CA VAL A 95 10.08 -11.94 9.26
C VAL A 95 9.88 -13.26 8.52
N LYS A 96 9.68 -14.38 9.23
CA LYS A 96 9.42 -15.68 8.59
C LYS A 96 8.15 -15.65 7.76
N SER A 97 7.10 -15.00 8.27
CA SER A 97 5.83 -14.84 7.55
C SER A 97 6.02 -14.05 6.26
N ALA A 98 6.78 -12.95 6.30
CA ALA A 98 7.06 -12.13 5.13
C ALA A 98 7.92 -12.86 4.08
N LEU A 99 8.93 -13.62 4.52
CA LEU A 99 9.75 -14.44 3.62
C LEU A 99 8.93 -15.55 2.96
N THR A 100 8.01 -16.19 3.69
CA THR A 100 7.10 -17.20 3.14
C THR A 100 6.14 -16.60 2.12
N TYR A 101 5.58 -15.42 2.42
CA TYR A 101 4.70 -14.67 1.51
C TYR A 101 5.39 -14.30 0.18
N VAL A 102 6.68 -14.01 0.21
CA VAL A 102 7.46 -13.65 -0.99
C VAL A 102 8.01 -14.86 -1.74
N SER A 103 8.25 -15.96 -1.03
CA SER A 103 8.73 -17.22 -1.62
C SER A 103 7.63 -18.01 -2.35
N GLY A 104 6.35 -17.80 -2.01
CA GLY A 104 5.22 -18.59 -2.52
C GLY A 104 4.36 -17.88 -3.57
N TYR A 105 4.53 -18.23 -4.85
CA TYR A 105 3.51 -18.01 -5.88
C TYR A 105 2.19 -18.68 -5.46
N SER A 106 1.13 -17.90 -5.24
CA SER A 106 -0.25 -18.38 -5.47
C SER A 106 -1.19 -17.23 -5.85
N VAL A 107 -1.52 -17.22 -7.14
CA VAL A 107 -2.75 -16.79 -7.81
C VAL A 107 -3.52 -15.60 -7.23
N SER A 108 -3.59 -14.54 -8.05
CA SER A 108 -4.54 -13.43 -8.01
C SER A 108 -5.95 -13.82 -7.50
N PRO A 109 -6.47 -13.22 -6.42
CA PRO A 109 -7.91 -13.02 -6.33
C PRO A 109 -8.23 -11.94 -7.35
N SER A 110 -8.76 -12.37 -8.49
CA SER A 110 -9.49 -11.59 -9.50
C SER A 110 -9.33 -10.08 -9.34
N ARG A 111 -8.32 -9.50 -10.00
CA ARG A 111 -8.29 -8.04 -10.22
C ARG A 111 -9.63 -7.69 -10.87
N PRO A 112 -10.50 -6.87 -10.24
CA PRO A 112 -11.63 -6.31 -10.97
C PRO A 112 -11.04 -5.61 -12.19
N GLN A 113 -11.43 -6.03 -13.39
CA GLN A 113 -11.12 -5.29 -14.60
C GLN A 113 -11.82 -3.95 -14.46
N TYR A 114 -11.08 -2.92 -14.06
CA TYR A 114 -11.54 -1.56 -14.25
C TYR A 114 -11.54 -1.33 -15.75
N LEU A 115 -12.74 -1.23 -16.34
CA LEU A 115 -12.96 -0.71 -17.68
C LEU A 115 -12.23 0.61 -17.79
N ASN A 116 -11.10 0.60 -18.50
CA ASN A 116 -10.47 1.76 -19.11
C ASN A 116 -9.63 1.28 -20.29
N ASP A 117 -10.29 0.57 -21.22
CA ASP A 117 -9.93 0.54 -22.63
C ASP A 117 -10.88 1.48 -23.36
N SER A 118 -10.49 2.75 -23.48
CA SER A 118 -10.79 3.60 -24.64
C SER A 118 -10.07 4.94 -24.50
N ALA A 119 -8.85 5.01 -25.03
CA ALA A 119 -8.35 6.09 -25.92
C ALA A 119 -6.82 6.20 -25.84
N GLY A 120 -6.15 5.98 -26.96
CA GLY A 120 -4.82 6.52 -27.25
C GLY A 120 -3.81 5.53 -27.80
N GLU A 121 -3.83 5.35 -29.13
CA GLU A 121 -2.80 4.68 -29.93
C GLU A 121 -1.40 5.28 -29.74
N GLU A 122 -0.38 4.43 -29.83
CA GLU A 122 0.78 4.70 -30.69
C GLU A 122 1.21 3.35 -31.30
N LEU A 123 0.73 3.10 -32.51
CA LEU A 123 1.22 2.06 -33.41
C LEU A 123 2.56 2.55 -33.98
N ASP A 124 3.66 1.84 -33.72
CA ASP A 124 4.96 2.09 -34.36
C ASP A 124 4.94 1.50 -35.79
N PRO A 125 4.96 2.33 -36.86
CA PRO A 125 4.69 1.87 -38.21
C PRO A 125 6.00 1.63 -38.99
N ASP A 126 6.88 0.71 -38.56
CA ASP A 126 7.98 0.26 -39.45
C ASP A 126 8.67 -1.05 -39.02
N ILE A 127 7.94 -2.16 -39.00
CA ILE A 127 8.56 -3.49 -39.15
C ILE A 127 8.10 -4.08 -40.48
N LYS A 128 8.86 -3.76 -41.53
CA LYS A 128 8.81 -4.50 -42.80
C LYS A 128 9.33 -5.90 -42.57
N THR A 129 8.47 -6.90 -42.69
CA THR A 129 8.87 -8.26 -43.08
C THR A 129 8.97 -8.28 -44.61
N SER A 130 10.16 -8.51 -45.14
CA SER A 130 10.39 -8.85 -46.54
C SER A 130 11.02 -10.24 -46.60
N ASP A 131 10.32 -11.16 -47.28
CA ASP A 131 10.94 -12.18 -48.13
C ASP A 131 11.55 -11.50 -49.38
#